data_AF-A0A929GCU1-F1
#
_entry.id   AF-A0A929GCU1-F1
#
_cell.length_a   1.000
_cell.length_b   1.000
_cell.length_c   1.000
_cell.angle_alpha   90.00
_cell.angle_beta   90.00
_cell.angle_gamma   90.00
#
_symmetry.space_group_name_H-M   'P 1'
#
loop_
_entity.id
_entity.type
_entity.pdbx_description
1 polymer ?
#
loop_
_entity_poly.entity_id
_entity_poly.type
_entity_poly.pdbx_seq_one_letter_code
_entity_poly.pdbx_strand_id
1 'polypeptide(L)'
;MPSTLAYVLRPHGAALILNPGAGLNPLLALASGVEQVTIPTDDPLVTDVLESAYLEYSHGLFSHPRLTVSPRSSRGLLSLPEKQYTVIEFALSDSFHPVTSGAFSLSENFLLTKESVIQAWNRLSDDGLLVITRWVETPPSESARAWSTLIAALRETGVSAPQSHTVAYRGMRTATMIASRKPFTDDELALVRTFLQENGFDPLVLPNLEIDEVNRRNVLPEPIYHQLYTNLLENHETTIRDYPFNLTPPRDTQPYFFHFFRWRQTSDVLATLGKIWQPFGGSGYFVLLGLLVLMILLGIPLVLAPLYVLRQKSTVAAPRASVFLFFGSLGAGYLLIEIPLIQSLGLPLDQPALALATVLFILLLASGLGSLISPRLSLRPALLILILVIAIVTIALPTFVQRILPLPLYGRIALSIVVLLPLGFLMGVPFVSGLAHLEKQSSHLIPWAWAINGALSGVSGVLAAMIALSLGFQATLFTGGLIYMVAWFAARQLTRQ
;
A
#
# COMPACT_ATOMS: atom_id res chain seq x y z
N MET A 1 -26.94 -10.72 -7.37
CA MET A 1 -25.77 -10.13 -6.67
C MET A 1 -25.36 -8.87 -7.42
N PRO A 2 -24.70 -7.88 -6.81
CA PRO A 2 -24.40 -6.62 -7.51
C PRO A 2 -23.61 -6.84 -8.81
N SER A 3 -22.42 -7.44 -8.73
CA SER A 3 -21.50 -7.54 -9.88
C SER A 3 -22.00 -8.35 -11.09
N THR A 4 -23.09 -9.13 -10.95
CA THR A 4 -23.61 -9.93 -12.07
C THR A 4 -24.15 -9.08 -13.21
N LEU A 5 -24.43 -7.78 -13.00
CA LEU A 5 -24.80 -6.86 -14.08
C LEU A 5 -23.79 -6.85 -15.22
N ALA A 6 -22.50 -7.00 -14.93
CA ALA A 6 -21.48 -7.03 -15.97
C ALA A 6 -21.63 -8.23 -16.92
N TYR A 7 -22.08 -9.38 -16.40
CA TYR A 7 -22.34 -10.57 -17.21
C TYR A 7 -23.68 -10.50 -17.95
N VAL A 8 -24.64 -9.70 -17.48
CA VAL A 8 -25.85 -9.41 -18.27
C VAL A 8 -25.52 -8.51 -19.46
N LEU A 9 -24.66 -7.50 -19.26
CA LEU A 9 -24.21 -6.60 -20.32
C LEU A 9 -23.25 -7.27 -21.30
N ARG A 10 -22.39 -8.16 -20.82
CA ARG A 10 -21.42 -8.93 -21.62
C ARG A 10 -21.56 -10.43 -21.32
N PRO A 11 -22.54 -11.12 -21.92
CA PRO A 11 -22.81 -12.53 -21.64
C PRO A 11 -21.77 -13.49 -22.21
N HIS A 12 -20.91 -13.02 -23.13
CA HIS A 12 -19.92 -13.84 -23.83
C HIS A 12 -18.48 -13.46 -23.48
N GLY A 13 -17.56 -14.39 -23.73
CA GLY A 13 -16.11 -14.20 -23.56
C GLY A 13 -15.58 -14.62 -22.19
N ALA A 14 -14.41 -14.07 -21.85
CA ALA A 14 -13.63 -14.47 -20.68
C ALA A 14 -13.67 -13.42 -19.56
N ALA A 15 -13.79 -13.89 -18.31
CA ALA A 15 -13.72 -13.06 -17.12
C ALA A 15 -12.40 -13.28 -16.35
N LEU A 16 -11.85 -12.20 -15.80
CA LEU A 16 -10.77 -12.25 -14.81
C LEU A 16 -11.28 -11.67 -13.49
N ILE A 17 -11.17 -12.43 -12.42
CA ILE A 17 -11.68 -12.02 -11.11
C ILE A 17 -10.52 -11.93 -10.14
N LEU A 18 -10.18 -10.70 -9.76
CA LEU A 18 -9.05 -10.35 -8.93
C LEU A 18 -9.41 -10.51 -7.45
N ASN A 19 -8.50 -11.10 -6.68
CA ASN A 19 -8.67 -11.41 -5.25
C ASN A 19 -10.02 -12.09 -4.95
N PRO A 20 -10.29 -13.28 -5.51
CA PRO A 20 -11.60 -13.93 -5.44
C PRO A 20 -12.00 -14.43 -4.05
N GLY A 21 -11.09 -14.38 -3.06
CA GLY A 21 -11.29 -14.96 -1.74
C GLY A 21 -11.69 -16.44 -1.84
N ALA A 22 -12.78 -16.81 -1.18
CA ALA A 22 -13.30 -18.18 -1.18
C ALA A 22 -14.06 -18.58 -2.47
N GLY A 23 -14.14 -17.71 -3.49
CA GLY A 23 -14.64 -18.08 -4.82
C GLY A 23 -16.11 -17.73 -5.11
N LEU A 24 -16.75 -16.84 -4.33
CA LEU A 24 -18.12 -16.40 -4.61
C LEU A 24 -18.26 -15.74 -5.99
N ASN A 25 -17.38 -14.80 -6.34
CA ASN A 25 -17.43 -14.09 -7.61
C ASN A 25 -17.18 -15.01 -8.82
N PRO A 26 -16.18 -15.92 -8.79
CA PRO A 26 -16.02 -16.96 -9.81
C PRO A 26 -17.26 -17.84 -9.97
N LEU A 27 -17.90 -18.24 -8.87
CA LEU A 27 -19.14 -19.02 -8.92
C LEU A 27 -20.25 -18.23 -9.62
N LEU A 28 -20.42 -16.94 -9.32
CA LEU A 28 -21.40 -16.07 -9.96
C LEU A 28 -21.14 -15.91 -11.47
N ALA A 29 -19.88 -15.75 -11.88
CA ALA A 29 -19.50 -15.69 -13.28
C ALA A 29 -19.84 -16.99 -14.03
N LEU A 30 -19.51 -18.14 -13.44
CA LEU A 30 -19.83 -19.46 -14.00
C LEU A 30 -21.34 -19.71 -14.10
N ALA A 31 -22.09 -19.30 -13.07
CA ALA A 31 -23.55 -19.38 -13.04
C ALA A 31 -24.21 -18.43 -14.05
N SER A 32 -23.56 -17.31 -14.38
CA SER A 32 -23.99 -16.37 -15.42
C SER A 32 -23.65 -16.83 -16.85
N GLY A 33 -23.06 -18.02 -17.01
CA GLY A 33 -22.78 -18.60 -18.32
C GLY A 33 -21.44 -18.23 -18.96
N VAL A 34 -20.55 -17.55 -18.23
CA VAL A 34 -19.23 -17.13 -18.76
C VAL A 34 -18.43 -18.33 -19.28
N GLU A 35 -17.84 -18.19 -20.48
CA GLU A 35 -17.17 -19.30 -21.18
C GLU A 35 -15.88 -19.72 -20.47
N GLN A 36 -15.11 -18.74 -20.01
CA GLN A 36 -13.87 -18.97 -19.28
C GLN A 36 -13.68 -17.96 -18.16
N VAL A 37 -13.39 -18.45 -16.96
CA VAL A 37 -13.08 -17.62 -15.79
C VAL A 37 -11.63 -17.87 -15.42
N THR A 38 -10.85 -16.81 -15.23
CA THR A 38 -9.48 -16.88 -14.71
C THR A 38 -9.45 -16.24 -13.32
N ILE A 39 -8.81 -16.89 -12.37
CA ILE A 39 -8.56 -16.35 -11.03
C ILE A 39 -7.07 -16.39 -10.69
N PRO A 40 -6.52 -15.36 -10.03
CA PRO A 40 -5.19 -15.39 -9.46
C PRO A 40 -5.15 -16.11 -8.10
N THR A 41 -3.94 -16.51 -7.69
CA THR A 41 -3.64 -17.00 -6.34
C THR A 41 -2.95 -15.88 -5.56
N ASP A 42 -3.74 -15.05 -4.88
CA ASP A 42 -3.23 -14.01 -3.98
C ASP A 42 -2.74 -14.58 -2.64
N ASP A 43 -3.41 -15.62 -2.14
CA ASP A 43 -3.00 -16.39 -0.97
C ASP A 43 -3.03 -17.90 -1.28
N PRO A 44 -1.86 -18.56 -1.45
CA PRO A 44 -1.80 -19.99 -1.73
C PRO A 44 -2.43 -20.84 -0.63
N LEU A 45 -2.39 -20.41 0.64
CA LEU A 45 -2.97 -21.18 1.73
C LEU A 45 -4.50 -21.24 1.63
N VAL A 46 -5.13 -20.18 1.14
CA VAL A 46 -6.58 -20.18 0.88
C VAL A 46 -6.92 -21.19 -0.21
N THR A 47 -6.18 -21.17 -1.32
CA THR A 47 -6.38 -22.15 -2.42
C THR A 47 -6.16 -23.58 -1.93
N ASP A 48 -5.05 -23.85 -1.24
CA ASP A 48 -4.72 -25.18 -0.71
C ASP A 48 -5.81 -25.70 0.23
N VAL A 49 -6.34 -24.86 1.11
CA VAL A 49 -7.40 -25.22 2.06
C VAL A 49 -8.74 -25.48 1.34
N LEU A 50 -9.07 -24.72 0.30
CA LEU A 50 -10.28 -24.89 -0.50
C LEU A 50 -10.25 -26.13 -1.40
N GLU A 51 -9.07 -26.54 -1.85
CA GLU A 51 -8.85 -27.75 -2.65
C GLU A 51 -8.65 -29.02 -1.79
N SER A 52 -8.40 -28.87 -0.49
CA SER A 52 -8.22 -29.97 0.46
C SER A 52 -9.34 -30.03 1.50
N ALA A 53 -9.14 -29.41 2.66
CA ALA A 53 -10.02 -29.52 3.83
C ALA A 53 -11.45 -29.03 3.57
N TYR A 54 -11.65 -28.11 2.63
CA TYR A 54 -12.95 -27.54 2.27
C TYR A 54 -13.42 -27.93 0.87
N LEU A 55 -12.85 -28.97 0.25
CA LEU A 55 -13.21 -29.39 -1.11
C LEU A 55 -14.71 -29.70 -1.26
N GLU A 56 -15.29 -30.38 -0.27
CA GLU A 56 -16.72 -30.72 -0.26
C GLU A 56 -17.59 -29.45 -0.13
N TYR A 57 -17.18 -28.50 0.71
CA TYR A 57 -17.88 -27.23 0.91
C TYR A 57 -17.78 -26.29 -0.30
N SER A 58 -16.62 -26.28 -0.98
CA SER A 58 -16.40 -25.49 -2.20
C SER A 58 -16.99 -26.15 -3.44
N HIS A 59 -17.57 -27.35 -3.31
CA HIS A 59 -18.10 -28.17 -4.41
C HIS A 59 -17.10 -28.36 -5.55
N GLY A 60 -15.80 -28.42 -5.24
CA GLY A 60 -14.75 -28.56 -6.24
C GLY A 60 -14.67 -27.38 -7.23
N LEU A 61 -15.07 -26.17 -6.83
CA LEU A 61 -15.09 -24.98 -7.69
C LEU A 61 -13.77 -24.78 -8.44
N PHE A 62 -12.63 -24.95 -7.76
CA PHE A 62 -11.28 -24.75 -8.32
C PHE A 62 -10.89 -25.81 -9.37
N SER A 63 -11.59 -26.94 -9.40
CA SER A 63 -11.46 -27.99 -10.42
C SER A 63 -12.48 -27.86 -11.56
N HIS A 64 -13.33 -26.84 -11.56
CA HIS A 64 -14.36 -26.66 -12.58
C HIS A 64 -13.72 -26.42 -13.97
N PRO A 65 -14.17 -27.09 -15.05
CA PRO A 65 -13.48 -27.09 -16.35
C PRO A 65 -13.40 -25.71 -17.04
N ARG A 66 -14.32 -24.80 -16.72
CA ARG A 66 -14.32 -23.41 -17.20
C ARG A 66 -13.51 -22.45 -16.32
N LEU A 67 -12.97 -22.90 -15.19
CA LEU A 67 -12.19 -22.08 -14.27
C LEU A 67 -10.70 -22.39 -14.41
N THR A 68 -9.87 -21.36 -14.54
CA THR A 68 -8.41 -21.48 -14.58
C THR A 68 -7.81 -20.73 -13.40
N VAL A 69 -7.11 -21.47 -12.53
CA VAL A 69 -6.37 -20.90 -11.40
C VAL A 69 -4.95 -20.56 -11.86
N SER A 70 -4.56 -19.30 -11.73
CA SER A 70 -3.22 -18.82 -12.07
C SER A 70 -2.37 -18.78 -10.79
N PRO A 71 -1.14 -19.31 -10.80
CA PRO A 71 -0.27 -19.31 -9.62
C PRO A 71 0.31 -17.92 -9.29
N ARG A 72 -0.07 -16.86 -10.02
CA ARG A 72 0.36 -15.48 -9.78
C ARG A 72 -0.67 -14.74 -8.95
N SER A 73 -0.21 -13.76 -8.17
CA SER A 73 -1.08 -12.76 -7.54
C SER A 73 -1.88 -11.98 -8.58
N SER A 74 -2.94 -11.30 -8.14
CA SER A 74 -3.75 -10.41 -8.97
C SER A 74 -2.90 -9.39 -9.73
N ARG A 75 -1.96 -8.72 -9.04
CA ARG A 75 -1.05 -7.74 -9.67
C ARG A 75 -0.04 -8.40 -10.59
N GLY A 76 0.48 -9.57 -10.22
CA GLY A 76 1.37 -10.35 -11.07
C GLY A 76 0.69 -10.75 -12.39
N LEU A 77 -0.57 -11.19 -12.34
CA LEU A 77 -1.35 -11.58 -13.51
C LEU A 77 -1.75 -10.38 -14.40
N LEU A 78 -2.12 -9.25 -13.80
CA LEU A 78 -2.41 -8.01 -14.51
C LEU A 78 -1.20 -7.44 -15.26
N SER A 79 0.03 -7.76 -14.82
CA SER A 79 1.26 -7.31 -15.46
C SER A 79 1.60 -8.05 -16.77
N LEU A 80 0.90 -9.13 -17.09
CA LEU A 80 1.17 -9.95 -18.28
C LEU A 80 0.49 -9.40 -19.54
N PRO A 81 1.11 -9.46 -20.73
CA PRO A 81 0.58 -8.85 -21.95
C PRO A 81 -0.45 -9.69 -22.72
N GLU A 82 -0.60 -10.99 -22.42
CA GLU A 82 -1.08 -11.96 -23.43
C GLU A 82 -2.60 -12.11 -23.59
N LYS A 83 -3.40 -11.83 -22.57
CA LYS A 83 -4.86 -12.10 -22.58
C LYS A 83 -5.71 -10.86 -22.33
N GLN A 84 -6.70 -10.66 -23.19
CA GLN A 84 -7.75 -9.67 -22.97
C GLN A 84 -9.01 -10.36 -22.42
N TYR A 85 -9.77 -9.65 -21.58
CA TYR A 85 -10.98 -10.15 -20.92
C TYR A 85 -12.17 -9.24 -21.25
N THR A 86 -13.36 -9.84 -21.37
CA THR A 86 -14.61 -9.07 -21.55
C THR A 86 -15.11 -8.49 -20.22
N VAL A 87 -14.78 -9.14 -19.11
CA VAL A 87 -15.05 -8.61 -17.76
C VAL A 87 -13.81 -8.78 -16.88
N ILE A 88 -13.38 -7.70 -16.23
CA ILE A 88 -12.40 -7.77 -15.15
C ILE A 88 -13.05 -7.24 -13.88
N GLU A 89 -13.05 -8.06 -12.83
CA GLU A 89 -13.71 -7.73 -11.57
C GLU A 89 -12.70 -7.65 -10.42
N PHE A 90 -12.73 -6.54 -9.67
CA PHE A 90 -12.09 -6.39 -8.38
C PHE A 90 -13.04 -6.89 -7.29
N ALA A 91 -12.95 -8.18 -6.96
CA ALA A 91 -13.87 -8.81 -6.02
C ALA A 91 -13.75 -8.20 -4.61
N LEU A 92 -14.88 -8.13 -3.91
CA LEU A 92 -14.95 -7.69 -2.52
C LEU A 92 -14.77 -8.91 -1.61
N SER A 93 -13.53 -9.36 -1.45
CA SER A 93 -13.17 -10.46 -0.55
C SER A 93 -12.88 -10.00 0.89
N ASP A 94 -12.55 -8.72 1.07
CA ASP A 94 -12.32 -8.13 2.39
C ASP A 94 -13.61 -8.05 3.19
N SER A 95 -13.51 -8.38 4.48
CA SER A 95 -14.61 -8.18 5.43
C SER A 95 -14.94 -6.69 5.58
N PHE A 96 -16.18 -6.39 6.00
CA PHE A 96 -16.55 -5.02 6.33
C PHE A 96 -15.76 -4.54 7.54
N HIS A 97 -14.98 -3.48 7.34
CA HIS A 97 -14.19 -2.85 8.39
C HIS A 97 -14.61 -1.39 8.50
N PRO A 98 -15.37 -1.00 9.54
CA PRO A 98 -15.73 0.39 9.74
C PRO A 98 -14.47 1.25 9.74
N VAL A 99 -14.44 2.30 8.93
CA VAL A 99 -13.33 3.28 8.91
C VAL A 99 -13.06 3.86 10.31
N THR A 100 -14.07 3.88 11.17
CA THR A 100 -13.97 4.28 12.59
C THR A 100 -13.06 3.41 13.46
N SER A 101 -12.71 2.20 13.02
CA SER A 101 -11.80 1.33 13.76
C SER A 101 -10.33 1.75 13.66
N GLY A 102 -9.92 2.39 12.54
CA GLY A 102 -8.54 2.82 12.29
C GLY A 102 -7.48 1.71 12.18
N ALA A 103 -7.84 0.45 12.46
CA ALA A 103 -6.91 -0.67 12.60
C ALA A 103 -6.26 -1.11 11.27
N PHE A 104 -6.93 -0.86 10.15
CA PHE A 104 -6.51 -1.32 8.81
C PHE A 104 -5.85 -0.23 7.97
N SER A 105 -5.65 0.98 8.51
CA SER A 105 -5.01 2.07 7.75
C SER A 105 -3.54 1.81 7.40
N LEU A 106 -2.89 0.87 8.10
CA LEU A 106 -1.47 0.55 7.96
C LEU A 106 -1.15 -0.48 6.88
N SER A 107 -2.14 -1.27 6.43
CA SER A 107 -1.90 -2.33 5.46
C SER A 107 -1.78 -1.78 4.05
N GLU A 108 -0.73 -2.20 3.34
CA GLU A 108 -0.56 -1.95 1.92
C GLU A 108 -1.61 -2.75 1.13
N ASN A 109 -2.30 -2.07 0.21
CA ASN A 109 -3.18 -2.70 -0.75
C ASN A 109 -2.80 -2.23 -2.16
N PHE A 110 -1.93 -3.01 -2.80
CA PHE A 110 -1.53 -2.76 -4.18
C PHE A 110 -2.65 -3.07 -5.18
N LEU A 111 -3.66 -3.86 -4.83
CA LEU A 111 -4.75 -4.18 -5.75
C LEU A 111 -5.63 -2.96 -6.05
N LEU A 112 -5.87 -2.09 -5.06
CA LEU A 112 -6.76 -0.93 -5.20
C LEU A 112 -6.02 0.38 -5.54
N THR A 113 -4.82 0.29 -6.12
CA THR A 113 -4.07 1.46 -6.62
C THR A 113 -4.53 1.87 -8.02
N LYS A 114 -4.26 3.12 -8.37
CA LYS A 114 -4.53 3.63 -9.72
C LYS A 114 -3.79 2.83 -10.79
N GLU A 115 -2.53 2.48 -10.56
CA GLU A 115 -1.74 1.67 -11.49
C GLU A 115 -2.35 0.28 -11.70
N SER A 116 -2.91 -0.35 -10.67
CA SER A 116 -3.65 -1.61 -10.78
C SER A 116 -4.89 -1.47 -11.67
N VAL A 117 -5.67 -0.40 -11.46
CA VAL A 117 -6.87 -0.12 -12.26
C VAL A 117 -6.48 0.13 -13.73
N ILE A 118 -5.39 0.87 -13.98
CA ILE A 118 -4.84 1.09 -15.34
C ILE A 118 -4.40 -0.24 -15.99
N GLN A 119 -3.70 -1.11 -15.25
CA GLN A 119 -3.29 -2.42 -15.75
C GLN A 119 -4.52 -3.27 -16.09
N ALA A 120 -5.54 -3.29 -15.24
CA ALA A 120 -6.81 -3.96 -15.52
C ALA A 120 -7.51 -3.37 -16.74
N TRP A 121 -7.59 -2.05 -16.87
CA TRP A 121 -8.17 -1.37 -18.04
C TRP A 121 -7.48 -1.77 -19.35
N ASN A 122 -6.15 -1.88 -19.35
CA ASN A 122 -5.37 -2.28 -20.53
C ASN A 122 -5.49 -3.78 -20.86
N ARG A 123 -6.06 -4.57 -19.94
CA ARG A 123 -6.33 -6.01 -20.10
C ARG A 123 -7.77 -6.28 -20.55
N LEU A 124 -8.60 -5.23 -20.72
CA LEU A 124 -9.94 -5.39 -21.28
C LEU A 124 -9.88 -5.56 -22.79
N SER A 125 -10.83 -6.31 -23.33
CA SER A 125 -11.15 -6.26 -24.77
C SER A 125 -11.72 -4.89 -25.15
N ASP A 126 -11.84 -4.61 -26.44
CA ASP A 126 -12.33 -3.31 -26.94
C ASP A 126 -13.76 -2.95 -26.49
N ASP A 127 -14.53 -3.94 -26.04
CA ASP A 127 -15.88 -3.79 -25.52
C ASP A 127 -16.00 -4.30 -24.06
N GLY A 128 -14.87 -4.39 -23.36
CA GLY A 128 -14.80 -4.97 -22.03
C GLY A 128 -15.29 -4.03 -20.93
N LEU A 129 -15.69 -4.65 -19.80
CA LEU A 129 -16.15 -3.99 -18.59
C LEU A 129 -15.19 -4.20 -17.42
N LEU A 130 -14.86 -3.12 -16.73
CA LEU A 130 -14.19 -3.13 -15.43
C LEU A 130 -15.23 -3.01 -14.32
N VAL A 131 -15.17 -3.89 -13.33
CA VAL A 131 -16.11 -3.89 -12.20
C VAL A 131 -15.34 -3.73 -10.89
N ILE A 132 -15.74 -2.77 -10.06
CA ILE A 132 -15.22 -2.60 -8.71
C ILE A 132 -16.41 -2.53 -7.76
N THR A 133 -16.44 -3.38 -6.74
CA THR A 133 -17.45 -3.33 -5.67
C THR A 133 -16.77 -3.06 -4.34
N ARG A 134 -17.23 -2.07 -3.57
CA ARG A 134 -16.69 -1.71 -2.24
C ARG A 134 -17.80 -1.43 -1.24
N TRP A 135 -17.46 -1.42 0.05
CA TRP A 135 -18.43 -1.17 1.11
C TRP A 135 -18.97 0.26 1.10
N VAL A 136 -20.26 0.37 1.42
CA VAL A 136 -20.99 1.63 1.68
C VAL A 136 -20.82 1.99 3.15
N GLU A 137 -20.49 3.24 3.42
CA GLU A 137 -20.31 3.81 4.74
C GLU A 137 -20.97 5.20 4.82
N THR A 138 -21.33 5.65 6.01
CA THR A 138 -21.90 6.99 6.21
C THR A 138 -21.05 7.73 7.24
N PRO A 139 -20.31 8.79 6.85
CA PRO A 139 -20.23 9.39 5.51
C PRO A 139 -19.49 8.47 4.48
N PRO A 140 -19.74 8.63 3.16
CA PRO A 140 -19.06 7.85 2.13
C PRO A 140 -17.53 7.95 2.20
N SER A 141 -16.83 6.82 2.09
CA SER A 141 -15.37 6.74 2.29
C SER A 141 -14.74 5.73 1.33
N GLU A 142 -14.90 4.42 1.59
CA GLU A 142 -14.27 3.32 0.87
C GLU A 142 -14.71 3.27 -0.59
N SER A 143 -16.02 3.14 -0.83
CA SER A 143 -16.53 3.13 -2.21
C SER A 143 -16.29 4.44 -2.94
N ALA A 144 -16.32 5.57 -2.23
CA ALA A 144 -16.04 6.88 -2.81
C ALA A 144 -14.56 7.02 -3.23
N ARG A 145 -13.63 6.46 -2.46
CA ARG A 145 -12.20 6.44 -2.83
C ARG A 145 -11.94 5.48 -3.98
N ALA A 146 -12.60 4.33 -4.03
CA ALA A 146 -12.55 3.44 -5.20
C ALA A 146 -13.07 4.13 -6.46
N TRP A 147 -14.19 4.85 -6.36
CA TRP A 147 -14.75 5.65 -7.45
C TRP A 147 -13.77 6.73 -7.93
N SER A 148 -13.22 7.50 -7.00
CA SER A 148 -12.17 8.49 -7.26
C SER A 148 -10.95 7.88 -7.97
N THR A 149 -10.54 6.68 -7.55
CA THR A 149 -9.40 5.96 -8.15
C THR A 149 -9.70 5.48 -9.56
N LEU A 150 -10.92 4.98 -9.79
CA LEU A 150 -11.39 4.58 -11.13
C LEU A 150 -11.40 5.77 -12.09
N ILE A 151 -11.98 6.90 -11.69
CA ILE A 151 -12.02 8.13 -12.52
C ILE A 151 -10.61 8.61 -12.87
N ALA A 152 -9.70 8.63 -11.88
CA ALA A 152 -8.32 9.04 -12.11
C ALA A 152 -7.59 8.12 -13.10
N ALA A 153 -7.82 6.81 -13.00
CA ALA A 153 -7.26 5.83 -13.93
C ALA A 153 -7.80 6.01 -15.35
N LEU A 154 -9.13 6.17 -15.52
CA LEU A 154 -9.76 6.38 -16.83
C LEU A 154 -9.24 7.64 -17.53
N ARG A 155 -9.09 8.74 -16.78
CA ARG A 155 -8.54 9.99 -17.32
C ARG A 155 -7.08 9.83 -17.77
N GLU A 156 -6.28 9.09 -17.00
CA GLU A 156 -4.87 8.83 -17.34
C GLU A 156 -4.71 7.92 -18.56
N THR A 157 -5.67 7.02 -18.81
CA THR A 157 -5.70 6.17 -20.02
C THR A 157 -6.33 6.84 -21.24
N GLY A 158 -6.71 8.12 -21.13
CA GLY A 158 -7.19 8.94 -22.25
C GLY A 158 -8.70 8.99 -22.43
N VAL A 159 -9.51 8.50 -21.48
CA VAL A 159 -10.97 8.63 -21.53
C VAL A 159 -11.35 10.07 -21.17
N SER A 160 -11.74 10.85 -22.19
CA SER A 160 -12.05 12.29 -22.05
C SER A 160 -13.39 12.57 -21.36
N ALA A 161 -14.37 11.67 -21.49
CA ALA A 161 -15.70 11.79 -20.89
C ALA A 161 -16.05 10.57 -20.02
N PRO A 162 -15.46 10.41 -18.81
CA PRO A 162 -15.75 9.27 -17.93
C PRO A 162 -17.23 9.07 -17.63
N GLN A 163 -18.04 10.14 -17.68
CA GLN A 163 -19.49 10.11 -17.44
C GLN A 163 -20.22 9.17 -18.39
N SER A 164 -19.87 9.14 -19.68
CA SER A 164 -20.54 8.27 -20.66
C SER A 164 -20.03 6.83 -20.63
N HIS A 165 -18.88 6.61 -19.99
CA HIS A 165 -18.21 5.31 -19.87
C HIS A 165 -18.46 4.62 -18.55
N THR A 166 -19.22 5.22 -17.62
CA THR A 166 -19.35 4.69 -16.26
C THR A 166 -20.79 4.61 -15.80
N VAL A 167 -21.08 3.56 -15.03
CA VAL A 167 -22.31 3.41 -14.27
C VAL A 167 -21.95 3.03 -12.84
N ALA A 168 -22.68 3.58 -11.87
CA ALA A 168 -22.53 3.22 -10.47
C ALA A 168 -23.89 3.10 -9.80
N TYR A 169 -24.01 2.14 -8.89
CA TYR A 169 -25.22 1.88 -8.13
C TYR A 169 -24.88 1.29 -6.78
N ARG A 170 -25.85 1.28 -5.86
CA ARG A 170 -25.68 0.70 -4.52
C ARG A 170 -26.85 -0.15 -4.09
N GLY A 171 -26.55 -1.08 -3.20
CA GLY A 171 -27.54 -1.71 -2.32
C GLY A 171 -27.41 -1.16 -0.89
N MET A 172 -27.84 -1.97 0.08
CA MET A 172 -27.77 -1.62 1.50
C MET A 172 -26.34 -1.56 2.05
N ARG A 173 -25.42 -2.40 1.52
CA ARG A 173 -24.08 -2.58 2.09
C ARG A 173 -22.93 -2.26 1.13
N THR A 174 -23.16 -2.31 -0.16
CA THR A 174 -22.10 -2.17 -1.15
C THR A 174 -22.51 -1.23 -2.27
N ALA A 175 -21.51 -0.59 -2.87
CA ALA A 175 -21.64 0.16 -4.10
C ALA A 175 -20.78 -0.52 -5.16
N THR A 176 -21.35 -0.69 -6.34
CA THR A 176 -20.69 -1.28 -7.51
C THR A 176 -20.54 -0.21 -8.57
N MET A 177 -19.33 -0.13 -9.11
CA MET A 177 -18.90 0.81 -10.13
C MET A 177 -18.46 -0.01 -11.34
N ILE A 178 -19.01 0.30 -12.50
CA ILE A 178 -18.67 -0.36 -13.76
C ILE A 178 -18.16 0.70 -14.73
N ALA A 179 -17.01 0.45 -15.34
CA ALA A 179 -16.47 1.25 -16.43
C ALA A 179 -16.40 0.42 -17.71
N SER A 180 -16.89 0.98 -18.81
CA SER A 180 -16.91 0.35 -20.14
C SER A 180 -15.89 0.99 -21.06
N ARG A 181 -15.20 0.18 -21.86
CA ARG A 181 -14.27 0.66 -22.91
C ARG A 181 -14.96 1.51 -23.97
N LYS A 182 -16.27 1.31 -24.17
CA LYS A 182 -17.13 2.14 -25.03
C LYS A 182 -18.13 2.94 -24.20
N PRO A 183 -18.61 4.09 -24.71
CA PRO A 183 -19.75 4.76 -24.09
C PRO A 183 -20.94 3.81 -24.00
N PHE A 184 -21.67 3.85 -22.88
CA PHE A 184 -22.89 3.07 -22.71
C PHE A 184 -23.96 3.54 -23.71
N THR A 185 -24.64 2.59 -24.35
CA THR A 185 -25.77 2.88 -25.25
C THR A 185 -27.07 3.02 -24.47
N ASP A 186 -28.09 3.64 -25.07
CA ASP A 186 -29.40 3.76 -24.44
C ASP A 186 -30.03 2.39 -24.13
N ASP A 187 -29.82 1.39 -25.00
CA ASP A 187 -30.28 0.02 -24.79
C ASP A 187 -29.60 -0.63 -23.58
N GLU A 188 -28.29 -0.43 -23.41
CA GLU A 188 -27.55 -0.91 -22.25
C GLU A 188 -28.03 -0.22 -20.97
N LEU A 189 -28.30 1.09 -21.02
CA LEU A 189 -28.81 1.85 -19.88
C LEU A 189 -30.23 1.40 -19.50
N ALA A 190 -31.08 1.09 -20.47
CA ALA A 190 -32.40 0.49 -20.20
C ALA A 190 -32.26 -0.87 -19.50
N LEU A 191 -31.33 -1.71 -19.95
CA LEU A 191 -31.03 -3.00 -19.32
C LEU A 191 -30.50 -2.83 -17.90
N VAL A 192 -29.61 -1.86 -17.67
CA VAL A 192 -29.13 -1.48 -16.33
C VAL A 192 -30.31 -1.10 -15.44
N ARG A 193 -31.21 -0.22 -15.89
CA ARG A 193 -32.38 0.20 -15.10
C ARG A 193 -33.26 -0.99 -14.72
N THR A 194 -33.59 -1.87 -15.65
CA THR A 194 -34.36 -3.09 -15.39
C THR A 194 -33.68 -3.94 -14.32
N PHE A 195 -32.37 -4.20 -14.47
CA PHE A 195 -31.61 -4.98 -13.50
C PHE A 195 -31.62 -4.34 -12.11
N LEU A 196 -31.39 -3.03 -12.01
CA LEU A 196 -31.43 -2.32 -10.72
C LEU A 196 -32.83 -2.38 -10.10
N GLN A 197 -33.87 -2.31 -10.92
CA GLN A 197 -35.25 -2.36 -10.45
C GLN A 197 -35.63 -3.71 -9.88
N GLU A 198 -35.33 -4.79 -10.59
CA GLU A 198 -35.63 -6.17 -10.19
C GLU A 198 -34.83 -6.61 -8.96
N ASN A 199 -33.59 -6.11 -8.80
CA ASN A 199 -32.70 -6.53 -7.73
C ASN A 199 -32.68 -5.58 -6.52
N GLY A 200 -33.50 -4.51 -6.53
CA GLY A 200 -33.62 -3.63 -5.39
C GLY A 200 -32.46 -2.65 -5.17
N PHE A 201 -31.71 -2.32 -6.22
CA PHE A 201 -30.60 -1.37 -6.17
C PHE A 201 -31.05 0.06 -6.48
N ASP A 202 -30.28 1.05 -5.98
CA ASP A 202 -30.44 2.45 -6.34
C ASP A 202 -29.30 2.90 -7.26
N PRO A 203 -29.60 3.58 -8.38
CA PRO A 203 -28.56 4.20 -9.19
C PRO A 203 -27.87 5.33 -8.42
N LEU A 204 -26.55 5.44 -8.62
CA LEU A 204 -25.72 6.55 -8.14
C LEU A 204 -25.26 7.43 -9.30
N VAL A 205 -24.87 6.81 -10.42
CA VAL A 205 -24.43 7.49 -11.64
C VAL A 205 -24.90 6.67 -12.83
N LEU A 206 -25.62 7.30 -13.76
CA LEU A 206 -25.87 6.83 -15.12
C LEU A 206 -25.73 8.04 -16.06
N PRO A 207 -25.30 7.88 -17.33
CA PRO A 207 -25.17 8.98 -18.28
C PRO A 207 -26.44 9.83 -18.50
N ASN A 208 -27.63 9.23 -18.29
CA ASN A 208 -28.94 9.87 -18.43
C ASN A 208 -29.79 9.75 -17.14
N LEU A 209 -29.14 9.79 -15.97
CA LEU A 209 -29.80 9.61 -14.67
C LEU A 209 -30.70 10.81 -14.33
N GLU A 210 -31.98 10.55 -14.07
CA GLU A 210 -32.90 11.56 -13.54
C GLU A 210 -32.85 11.59 -12.01
N ILE A 211 -33.04 12.78 -11.42
CA ILE A 211 -32.90 12.96 -9.96
C ILE A 211 -33.99 12.26 -9.15
N ASP A 212 -35.15 11.97 -9.75
CA ASP A 212 -36.24 11.24 -9.10
C ASP A 212 -35.97 9.73 -9.02
N GLU A 213 -34.94 9.25 -9.70
CA GLU A 213 -34.55 7.84 -9.71
C GLU A 213 -33.57 7.46 -8.61
N VAL A 214 -32.89 8.46 -8.02
CA VAL A 214 -31.90 8.21 -6.97
C VAL A 214 -32.58 8.06 -5.61
N ASN A 215 -31.95 7.27 -4.73
CA ASN A 215 -32.31 7.20 -3.30
C ASN A 215 -33.78 6.76 -3.03
N ARG A 216 -34.33 5.82 -3.82
CA ARG A 216 -35.73 5.38 -3.72
C ARG A 216 -35.92 4.14 -2.86
N ARG A 217 -34.99 3.19 -2.90
CA ARG A 217 -35.12 1.89 -2.22
C ARG A 217 -34.36 1.85 -0.91
N ASN A 218 -33.09 2.24 -0.94
CA ASN A 218 -32.19 2.28 0.20
C ASN A 218 -32.09 3.72 0.73
N VAL A 219 -33.22 4.29 1.16
CA VAL A 219 -33.41 5.73 1.41
C VAL A 219 -32.47 6.24 2.52
N LEU A 220 -31.68 7.25 2.18
CA LEU A 220 -30.92 8.11 3.10
C LEU A 220 -31.62 9.47 3.25
N PRO A 221 -31.37 10.24 4.32
CA PRO A 221 -31.94 11.58 4.49
C PRO A 221 -31.67 12.51 3.30
N GLU A 222 -30.47 12.38 2.72
CA GLU A 222 -30.04 13.09 1.52
C GLU A 222 -29.36 12.11 0.56
N PRO A 223 -29.39 12.34 -0.76
CA PRO A 223 -28.73 11.50 -1.75
C PRO A 223 -27.20 11.74 -1.80
N ILE A 224 -26.54 11.70 -0.64
CA ILE A 224 -25.12 12.05 -0.43
C ILE A 224 -24.17 11.29 -1.37
N TYR A 225 -24.53 10.04 -1.72
CA TYR A 225 -23.74 9.22 -2.62
C TYR A 225 -23.80 9.70 -4.07
N HIS A 226 -25.00 10.00 -4.57
CA HIS A 226 -25.18 10.54 -5.91
C HIS A 226 -24.43 11.87 -6.04
N GLN A 227 -24.64 12.78 -5.09
CA GLN A 227 -23.97 14.09 -5.06
C GLN A 227 -22.44 13.94 -5.09
N LEU A 228 -21.87 13.11 -4.21
CA LEU A 228 -20.43 12.91 -4.16
C LEU A 228 -19.87 12.26 -5.43
N TYR A 229 -20.54 11.25 -5.98
CA TYR A 229 -20.06 10.55 -7.18
C TYR A 229 -20.10 11.44 -8.42
N THR A 230 -21.16 12.24 -8.57
CA THR A 230 -21.28 13.25 -9.63
C THR A 230 -20.21 14.34 -9.47
N ASN A 231 -20.01 14.86 -8.26
CA ASN A 231 -18.97 15.85 -7.99
C ASN A 231 -17.56 15.32 -8.27
N LEU A 232 -17.29 14.03 -7.99
CA LEU A 232 -16.01 13.41 -8.34
C LEU A 232 -15.81 13.26 -9.86
N LEU A 233 -16.88 13.09 -10.64
CA LEU A 233 -16.82 13.07 -12.11
C LEU A 233 -16.55 14.45 -12.72
N GLU A 234 -17.18 15.49 -12.17
CA GLU A 234 -17.10 16.85 -12.72
C GLU A 234 -15.89 17.63 -12.17
N ASN A 235 -15.72 17.59 -10.85
CA ASN A 235 -14.86 18.46 -10.07
C ASN A 235 -13.93 17.64 -9.17
N HIS A 236 -13.25 16.64 -9.76
CA HIS A 236 -12.51 15.59 -9.04
C HIS A 236 -11.54 16.12 -7.96
N GLU A 237 -10.60 16.99 -8.34
CA GLU A 237 -9.56 17.49 -7.43
C GLU A 237 -10.09 18.39 -6.31
N THR A 238 -11.03 19.30 -6.63
CA THR A 238 -11.65 20.19 -5.64
C THR A 238 -12.52 19.40 -4.68
N THR A 239 -13.30 18.45 -5.19
CA THR A 239 -14.12 17.54 -4.37
C THR A 239 -13.24 16.74 -3.41
N ILE A 240 -12.14 16.14 -3.88
CA ILE A 240 -11.20 15.43 -3.01
C ILE A 240 -10.67 16.39 -1.94
N ARG A 241 -10.17 17.58 -2.31
CA ARG A 241 -9.55 18.52 -1.36
C ARG A 241 -10.51 18.97 -0.26
N ASP A 242 -11.78 19.17 -0.58
CA ASP A 242 -12.76 19.79 0.32
C ASP A 242 -13.55 18.74 1.14
N TYR A 243 -13.50 17.47 0.75
CA TYR A 243 -14.18 16.38 1.46
C TYR A 243 -13.57 16.05 2.85
N PRO A 244 -14.36 15.59 3.84
CA PRO A 244 -13.84 15.29 5.18
C PRO A 244 -12.80 14.17 5.24
N PHE A 245 -12.94 13.14 4.39
CA PHE A 245 -12.03 11.99 4.31
C PHE A 245 -11.03 12.11 3.15
N ASN A 246 -9.89 11.42 3.28
CA ASN A 246 -8.92 11.31 2.20
C ASN A 246 -9.41 10.38 1.08
N LEU A 247 -9.92 10.97 -0.01
CA LEU A 247 -10.34 10.27 -1.23
C LEU A 247 -9.28 10.29 -2.34
N THR A 248 -8.04 10.70 -2.04
CA THR A 248 -6.96 10.73 -3.03
C THR A 248 -6.70 9.32 -3.58
N PRO A 249 -6.68 9.13 -4.91
CA PRO A 249 -6.33 7.86 -5.54
C PRO A 249 -4.98 7.34 -5.03
N PRO A 250 -4.93 6.15 -4.39
CA PRO A 250 -3.66 5.59 -3.95
C PRO A 250 -2.83 5.13 -5.15
N ARG A 251 -1.51 5.13 -4.96
CA ARG A 251 -0.53 4.75 -5.97
C ARG A 251 0.32 3.59 -5.48
N ASP A 252 1.01 2.90 -6.37
CA ASP A 252 1.97 1.85 -5.96
C ASP A 252 3.09 2.38 -5.04
N THR A 253 3.42 3.67 -5.11
CA THR A 253 4.39 4.32 -4.22
C THR A 253 3.81 4.72 -2.86
N GLN A 254 2.48 4.67 -2.70
CA GLN A 254 1.74 4.97 -1.47
C GLN A 254 0.43 4.14 -1.46
N PRO A 255 0.51 2.80 -1.30
CA PRO A 255 -0.60 1.86 -1.57
C PRO A 255 -1.56 1.75 -0.38
N TYR A 256 -1.86 2.83 0.33
CA TYR A 256 -2.66 2.81 1.56
C TYR A 256 -4.13 3.18 1.29
N PHE A 257 -4.86 2.27 0.65
CA PHE A 257 -6.26 2.49 0.27
C PHE A 257 -7.18 2.75 1.47
N PHE A 258 -6.95 2.09 2.61
CA PHE A 258 -7.76 2.25 3.83
C PHE A 258 -7.29 3.40 4.76
N HIS A 259 -6.37 4.24 4.28
CA HIS A 259 -5.93 5.43 5.01
C HIS A 259 -6.78 6.67 4.65
N PHE A 260 -7.88 6.87 5.37
CA PHE A 260 -8.84 7.97 5.14
C PHE A 260 -8.59 9.22 5.99
N PHE A 261 -7.60 9.20 6.87
CA PHE A 261 -7.33 10.26 7.84
C PHE A 261 -7.10 11.63 7.20
N ARG A 262 -7.65 12.68 7.82
CA ARG A 262 -7.24 14.07 7.60
C ARG A 262 -7.04 14.80 8.92
N TRP A 263 -6.01 15.62 8.99
CA TRP A 263 -5.74 16.46 10.17
C TRP A 263 -6.88 17.39 10.56
N ARG A 264 -7.73 17.81 9.62
CA ARG A 264 -8.92 18.64 9.91
C ARG A 264 -9.91 17.93 10.84
N GLN A 265 -9.96 16.60 10.81
CA GLN A 265 -10.85 15.78 11.64
C GLN A 265 -10.34 15.62 13.08
N THR A 266 -9.14 16.13 13.41
CA THR A 266 -8.51 15.97 14.72
C THR A 266 -9.42 16.44 15.86
N SER A 267 -10.08 17.59 15.69
CA SER A 267 -10.94 18.16 16.73
C SER A 267 -12.15 17.27 17.03
N ASP A 268 -12.83 16.79 15.99
CA ASP A 268 -13.98 15.88 16.10
C ASP A 268 -13.58 14.54 16.74
N VAL A 269 -12.44 13.97 16.30
CA VAL A 269 -11.91 12.72 16.87
C VAL A 269 -11.61 12.89 18.36
N LEU A 270 -10.89 13.95 18.76
CA LEU A 270 -10.60 14.23 20.17
C LEU A 270 -11.89 14.44 20.98
N ALA A 271 -12.91 15.10 20.40
CA ALA A 271 -14.19 15.33 21.05
C ALA A 271 -14.97 14.03 21.30
N THR A 272 -14.78 13.00 20.45
CA THR A 272 -15.39 11.66 20.59
C THR A 272 -14.53 10.64 21.36
N LEU A 273 -13.26 10.97 21.64
CA LEU A 273 -12.33 10.07 22.33
C LEU A 273 -12.85 9.73 23.74
N GLY A 274 -12.95 8.43 24.04
CA GLY A 274 -13.48 7.94 25.31
C GLY A 274 -15.02 8.00 25.45
N LYS A 275 -15.74 8.50 24.44
CA LYS A 275 -17.22 8.58 24.43
C LYS A 275 -17.89 7.51 23.56
N ILE A 276 -17.15 6.92 22.64
CA ILE A 276 -17.62 5.89 21.72
C ILE A 276 -16.66 4.69 21.80
N TRP A 277 -17.18 3.47 21.68
CA TRP A 277 -16.38 2.23 21.67
C TRP A 277 -15.38 2.15 20.51
N GLN A 278 -15.61 2.89 19.42
CA GLN A 278 -14.72 3.01 18.25
C GLN A 278 -14.47 4.50 17.95
N PRO A 279 -13.72 5.21 18.80
CA PRO A 279 -13.56 6.66 18.69
C PRO A 279 -12.61 7.06 17.56
N PHE A 280 -11.95 6.10 16.91
CA PHE A 280 -10.86 6.36 15.99
C PHE A 280 -11.33 6.58 14.54
N GLY A 281 -12.44 7.31 14.34
CA GLY A 281 -13.03 7.78 13.06
C GLY A 281 -12.06 8.05 11.90
N GLY A 282 -11.47 7.03 11.25
CA GLY A 282 -10.35 7.21 10.31
C GLY A 282 -9.01 7.63 10.96
N SER A 283 -8.90 7.61 12.27
CA SER A 283 -7.83 8.18 13.09
C SER A 283 -6.82 7.16 13.60
N GLY A 284 -6.65 6.03 12.91
CA GLY A 284 -5.58 5.06 13.18
C GLY A 284 -4.19 5.70 13.23
N TYR A 285 -4.03 6.86 12.59
CA TYR A 285 -2.83 7.69 12.68
C TYR A 285 -2.48 8.14 14.13
N PHE A 286 -3.47 8.37 15.01
CA PHE A 286 -3.19 8.73 16.42
C PHE A 286 -2.62 7.56 17.22
N VAL A 287 -2.91 6.31 16.82
CA VAL A 287 -2.27 5.14 17.43
C VAL A 287 -0.78 5.15 17.15
N LEU A 288 -0.36 5.49 15.93
CA LEU A 288 1.05 5.67 15.58
C LEU A 288 1.68 6.85 16.33
N LEU A 289 0.95 7.96 16.50
CA LEU A 289 1.44 9.09 17.29
C LEU A 289 1.64 8.69 18.76
N GLY A 290 0.70 7.95 19.34
CA GLY A 290 0.82 7.41 20.69
C GLY A 290 1.99 6.44 20.82
N LEU A 291 2.18 5.56 19.83
CA LEU A 291 3.32 4.65 19.77
C LEU A 291 4.65 5.40 19.62
N LEU A 292 4.69 6.47 18.82
CA LEU A 292 5.87 7.32 18.67
C LEU A 292 6.23 8.00 20.00
N VAL A 293 5.25 8.58 20.68
CA VAL A 293 5.45 9.16 22.02
C VAL A 293 5.95 8.10 22.99
N LEU A 294 5.36 6.91 23.00
CA LEU A 294 5.80 5.79 23.83
C LEU A 294 7.26 5.39 23.52
N MET A 295 7.62 5.25 22.24
CA MET A 295 8.99 4.91 21.82
C MET A 295 10.00 5.98 22.24
N ILE A 296 9.64 7.27 22.17
CA ILE A 296 10.48 8.36 22.65
C ILE A 296 10.62 8.30 24.18
N LEU A 297 9.52 8.12 24.91
CA LEU A 297 9.52 8.04 26.38
C LEU A 297 10.30 6.85 26.90
N LEU A 298 10.26 5.69 26.23
CA LEU A 298 11.05 4.51 26.57
C LEU A 298 12.51 4.62 26.10
N GLY A 299 12.74 5.28 24.96
CA GLY A 299 14.07 5.50 24.39
C GLY A 299 14.93 6.46 25.21
N ILE A 300 14.35 7.54 25.75
CA ILE A 300 15.08 8.54 26.55
C ILE A 300 15.82 7.90 27.74
N PRO A 301 15.16 7.12 28.63
CA PRO A 301 15.84 6.42 29.72
C PRO A 301 16.93 5.48 29.22
N LEU A 302 16.72 4.74 28.13
CA LEU A 302 17.72 3.82 27.59
C LEU A 302 18.96 4.54 27.08
N VAL A 303 18.80 5.70 26.45
CA VAL A 303 19.92 6.54 26.01
C VAL A 303 20.63 7.20 27.18
N LEU A 304 19.89 7.63 28.21
CA LEU A 304 20.43 8.35 29.36
C LEU A 304 21.08 7.41 30.40
N ALA A 305 20.53 6.23 30.64
CA ALA A 305 20.95 5.32 31.71
C ALA A 305 22.46 4.96 31.66
N PRO A 306 23.07 4.63 30.51
CA PRO A 306 24.50 4.37 30.43
C PRO A 306 25.35 5.56 30.89
N LEU A 307 24.91 6.80 30.66
CA LEU A 307 25.63 8.01 31.07
C LEU A 307 25.60 8.24 32.59
N TYR A 308 24.52 7.82 33.26
CA TYR A 308 24.36 7.98 34.71
C TYR A 308 24.98 6.83 35.51
N VAL A 309 24.89 5.60 35.00
CA VAL A 309 25.41 4.40 35.69
C VAL A 309 26.93 4.26 35.49
N LEU A 310 27.44 4.57 34.30
CA LEU A 310 28.87 4.46 33.98
C LEU A 310 29.63 5.77 34.25
N ARG A 311 29.22 6.53 35.28
CA ARG A 311 29.89 7.77 35.72
C ARG A 311 31.36 7.51 36.07
N GLN A 312 32.22 7.56 35.06
CA GLN A 312 33.67 7.56 35.22
C GLN A 312 34.24 8.91 34.78
N LYS A 313 35.23 9.39 35.53
CA LYS A 313 35.97 10.62 35.27
C LYS A 313 36.77 10.46 33.97
N SER A 314 36.14 10.74 32.82
CA SER A 314 36.87 10.81 31.54
C SER A 314 37.64 12.13 31.46
N THR A 315 38.92 12.03 31.11
CA THR A 315 39.85 13.15 30.89
C THR A 315 39.88 13.60 29.42
N VAL A 316 39.21 12.89 28.51
CA VAL A 316 39.18 13.20 27.07
C VAL A 316 37.75 13.47 26.62
N ALA A 317 37.55 14.64 26.01
CA ALA A 317 36.26 15.10 25.51
C ALA A 317 36.07 14.68 24.05
N ALA A 318 35.70 13.42 23.79
CA ALA A 318 34.98 13.13 22.56
C ALA A 318 33.70 13.99 22.55
N PRO A 319 33.34 14.69 21.46
CA PRO A 319 32.12 15.47 21.44
C PRO A 319 30.94 14.51 21.55
N ARG A 320 30.33 14.42 22.74
CA ARG A 320 29.17 13.54 22.98
C ARG A 320 28.08 13.73 21.92
N ALA A 321 27.93 14.95 21.42
CA ALA A 321 27.04 15.28 20.31
C ALA A 321 27.38 14.56 18.99
N SER A 322 28.65 14.41 18.63
CA SER A 322 29.03 13.71 17.38
C SER A 322 28.77 12.22 17.46
N VAL A 323 28.99 11.60 18.63
CA VAL A 323 28.66 10.18 18.89
C VAL A 323 27.15 9.98 18.81
N PHE A 324 26.36 10.84 19.46
CA PHE A 324 24.89 10.80 19.39
C PHE A 324 24.38 10.95 17.96
N LEU A 325 24.81 12.00 17.26
CA LEU A 325 24.37 12.26 15.88
C LEU A 325 24.81 11.14 14.94
N PHE A 326 26.03 10.63 15.06
CA PHE A 326 26.51 9.56 14.19
C PHE A 326 25.75 8.25 14.41
N PHE A 327 25.80 7.67 15.62
CA PHE A 327 25.18 6.36 15.88
C PHE A 327 23.65 6.40 15.84
N GLY A 328 23.05 7.53 16.23
CA GLY A 328 21.62 7.77 16.13
C GLY A 328 21.16 7.85 14.67
N SER A 329 21.91 8.56 13.81
CA SER A 329 21.64 8.57 12.38
C SER A 329 21.81 7.20 11.72
N LEU A 330 22.77 6.39 12.16
CA LEU A 330 22.92 5.04 11.61
C LEU A 330 21.70 4.15 11.93
N GLY A 331 21.21 4.16 13.16
CA GLY A 331 20.03 3.37 13.56
C GLY A 331 18.75 3.90 12.89
N ALA A 332 18.55 5.22 12.95
CA ALA A 332 17.39 5.85 12.33
C ALA A 332 17.36 5.66 10.81
N GLY A 333 18.49 5.90 10.15
CA GLY A 333 18.64 5.79 8.70
C GLY A 333 18.44 4.36 8.20
N TYR A 334 18.94 3.35 8.92
CA TYR A 334 18.80 1.95 8.51
C TYR A 334 17.33 1.55 8.35
N LEU A 335 16.52 1.79 9.38
CA LEU A 335 15.10 1.44 9.42
C LEU A 335 14.26 2.27 8.43
N LEU A 336 14.60 3.55 8.23
CA LEU A 336 13.95 4.41 7.23
C LEU A 336 14.26 4.02 5.79
N ILE A 337 15.31 3.22 5.56
CA ILE A 337 15.60 2.64 4.25
C ILE A 337 15.02 1.23 4.13
N GLU A 338 15.21 0.40 5.13
CA GLU A 338 14.79 -1.01 5.14
C GLU A 338 13.28 -1.19 5.03
N ILE A 339 12.48 -0.48 5.85
CA ILE A 339 11.03 -0.63 5.89
C ILE A 339 10.37 -0.34 4.53
N PRO A 340 10.59 0.82 3.88
CA PRO A 340 9.98 1.08 2.57
C PRO A 340 10.50 0.15 1.47
N LEU A 341 11.71 -0.42 1.59
CA LEU A 341 12.19 -1.46 0.66
C LEU A 341 11.42 -2.77 0.83
N ILE A 342 11.17 -3.21 2.07
CA ILE A 342 10.32 -4.38 2.35
C ILE A 342 8.93 -4.17 1.75
N GLN A 343 8.33 -3.01 2.01
CA GLN A 343 6.97 -2.68 1.54
C GLN A 343 6.90 -2.58 0.01
N SER A 344 7.86 -1.90 -0.62
CA SER A 344 7.88 -1.72 -2.09
C SER A 344 8.18 -3.01 -2.83
N LEU A 345 9.08 -3.85 -2.30
CA LEU A 345 9.41 -5.15 -2.89
C LEU A 345 8.38 -6.24 -2.55
N GLY A 346 7.41 -5.96 -1.66
CA GLY A 346 6.20 -6.75 -1.46
C GLY A 346 5.42 -6.99 -2.74
N LEU A 347 5.24 -5.95 -3.56
CA LEU A 347 4.53 -6.04 -4.84
C LEU A 347 5.18 -7.02 -5.84
N PRO A 348 6.45 -6.87 -6.24
CA PRO A 348 7.07 -7.79 -7.20
C PRO A 348 7.30 -9.19 -6.63
N LEU A 349 7.39 -9.37 -5.31
CA LEU A 349 7.56 -10.69 -4.70
C LEU A 349 6.23 -11.41 -4.41
N ASP A 350 5.09 -10.82 -4.80
CA ASP A 350 3.71 -11.33 -4.66
C ASP A 350 3.23 -11.58 -3.22
N GLN A 351 4.13 -11.71 -2.23
CA GLN A 351 3.81 -12.09 -0.86
C GLN A 351 4.58 -11.25 0.17
N PRO A 352 3.90 -10.64 1.16
CA PRO A 352 4.54 -9.85 2.21
C PRO A 352 5.59 -10.63 3.02
N ALA A 353 5.30 -11.90 3.35
CA ALA A 353 6.21 -12.76 4.10
C ALA A 353 7.50 -13.06 3.32
N LEU A 354 7.39 -13.34 2.02
CA LEU A 354 8.54 -13.57 1.16
C LEU A 354 9.39 -12.30 1.02
N ALA A 355 8.75 -11.14 0.87
CA ALA A 355 9.45 -9.87 0.79
C ALA A 355 10.20 -9.54 2.08
N LEU A 356 9.56 -9.70 3.24
CA LEU A 356 10.20 -9.54 4.53
C LEU A 356 11.43 -10.45 4.66
N ALA A 357 11.26 -11.76 4.43
CA ALA A 357 12.35 -12.73 4.57
C ALA A 357 13.51 -12.42 3.61
N THR A 358 13.20 -12.13 2.34
CA THR A 358 14.19 -11.87 1.30
C THR A 358 14.97 -10.59 1.59
N VAL A 359 14.26 -9.49 1.85
CA VAL A 359 14.88 -8.18 2.05
C VAL A 359 15.73 -8.18 3.33
N LEU A 360 15.21 -8.68 4.44
CA LEU A 360 15.96 -8.79 5.69
C LEU A 360 17.20 -9.66 5.53
N PHE A 361 17.06 -10.84 4.93
CA PHE A 361 18.19 -11.75 4.73
C PHE A 361 19.31 -11.08 3.92
N ILE A 362 18.98 -10.45 2.80
CA ILE A 362 19.97 -9.83 1.92
C ILE A 362 20.60 -8.61 2.58
N LEU A 363 19.80 -7.73 3.19
CA LEU A 363 20.33 -6.54 3.85
C LEU A 363 21.23 -6.90 5.03
N LEU A 364 20.85 -7.86 5.87
CA LEU A 364 21.66 -8.31 7.00
C LEU A 364 22.95 -9.01 6.52
N LEU A 365 22.86 -9.91 5.54
CA LEU A 365 24.03 -10.59 4.98
C LEU A 365 25.01 -9.60 4.35
N ALA A 366 24.52 -8.70 3.51
CA ALA A 366 25.32 -7.67 2.87
C ALA A 366 25.91 -6.69 3.89
N SER A 367 25.13 -6.29 4.90
CA SER A 367 25.63 -5.45 6.00
C SER A 367 26.74 -6.13 6.79
N GLY A 368 26.64 -7.45 7.02
CA GLY A 368 27.69 -8.25 7.62
C GLY A 368 28.98 -8.26 6.77
N LEU A 369 28.86 -8.45 5.45
CA LEU A 369 30.00 -8.37 4.54
C LEU A 369 30.63 -6.97 4.50
N GLY A 370 29.82 -5.92 4.47
CA GLY A 370 30.27 -4.53 4.54
C GLY A 370 31.02 -4.24 5.83
N SER A 371 30.52 -4.75 6.95
CA SER A 371 31.16 -4.66 8.26
C SER A 371 32.53 -5.35 8.30
N LEU A 372 32.65 -6.53 7.72
CA LEU A 372 33.92 -7.30 7.64
C LEU A 372 35.00 -6.59 6.81
N ILE A 373 34.60 -5.95 5.69
CA ILE A 373 35.54 -5.25 4.79
C ILE A 373 35.80 -3.80 5.26
N SER A 374 34.99 -3.29 6.20
CA SER A 374 35.08 -1.91 6.70
C SER A 374 36.48 -1.44 7.11
N PRO A 375 37.40 -2.25 7.70
CA PRO A 375 38.74 -1.78 8.06
C PRO A 375 39.59 -1.36 6.85
N ARG A 376 39.24 -1.82 5.64
CA ARG A 376 39.94 -1.49 4.39
C ARG A 376 39.31 -0.30 3.67
N LEU A 377 38.18 0.21 4.15
CA LEU A 377 37.40 1.27 3.50
C LEU A 377 37.47 2.55 4.31
N SER A 378 37.49 3.68 3.61
CA SER A 378 37.38 4.99 4.25
C SER A 378 35.92 5.32 4.56
N LEU A 379 35.63 5.69 5.81
CA LEU A 379 34.28 5.95 6.31
C LEU A 379 33.53 7.03 5.50
N ARG A 380 34.14 8.20 5.28
CA ARG A 380 33.44 9.34 4.65
C ARG A 380 33.12 9.10 3.17
N PRO A 381 34.03 8.56 2.34
CA PRO A 381 33.69 8.13 0.99
C PRO A 381 32.60 7.06 0.95
N ALA A 382 32.65 6.05 1.83
CA ALA A 382 31.63 5.01 1.89
C ALA A 382 30.23 5.58 2.18
N LEU A 383 30.13 6.51 3.14
CA LEU A 383 28.88 7.22 3.44
C LEU A 383 28.40 8.10 2.27
N LEU A 384 29.31 8.78 1.56
CA LEU A 384 28.94 9.58 0.38
C LEU A 384 28.37 8.69 -0.74
N ILE A 385 29.01 7.55 -1.01
CA ILE A 385 28.55 6.57 -2.00
C ILE A 385 27.21 5.99 -1.56
N LEU A 386 27.03 5.68 -0.26
CA LEU A 386 25.75 5.23 0.29
C LEU A 386 24.62 6.23 0.00
N ILE A 387 24.84 7.51 0.29
CA ILE A 387 23.85 8.58 0.04
C ILE A 387 23.49 8.65 -1.45
N LEU A 388 24.49 8.55 -2.34
CA LEU A 388 24.26 8.54 -3.78
C LEU A 388 23.46 7.30 -4.23
N VAL A 389 23.79 6.12 -3.71
CA VAL A 389 23.06 4.87 -4.01
C VAL A 389 21.63 4.96 -3.50
N ILE A 390 21.39 5.47 -2.29
CA ILE A 390 20.05 5.71 -1.75
C ILE A 390 19.26 6.67 -2.66
N ALA A 391 19.88 7.76 -3.12
CA ALA A 391 19.22 8.70 -4.02
C ALA A 391 18.84 8.05 -5.36
N ILE A 392 19.74 7.26 -5.95
CA ILE A 392 19.48 6.50 -7.19
C ILE A 392 18.33 5.52 -6.97
N VAL A 393 18.37 4.73 -5.88
CA VAL A 393 17.32 3.76 -5.56
C VAL A 393 15.99 4.47 -5.35
N THR A 394 15.95 5.58 -4.61
CA THR A 394 14.72 6.35 -4.36
C THR A 394 14.03 6.79 -5.65
N ILE A 395 14.81 7.20 -6.66
CA ILE A 395 14.29 7.65 -7.96
C ILE A 395 13.94 6.45 -8.86
N ALA A 396 14.77 5.42 -8.88
CA ALA A 396 14.63 4.29 -9.80
C ALA A 396 13.61 3.24 -9.34
N LEU A 397 13.35 3.14 -8.03
CA LEU A 397 12.58 2.04 -7.43
C LEU A 397 11.17 1.86 -8.03
N PRO A 398 10.34 2.92 -8.23
CA PRO A 398 8.99 2.72 -8.79
C PRO A 398 9.02 2.10 -10.19
N THR A 399 9.87 2.65 -11.06
CA THR A 399 10.06 2.15 -12.43
C THR A 399 10.66 0.75 -12.43
N PHE A 400 11.61 0.48 -11.54
CA PHE A 400 12.22 -0.83 -11.38
C PHE A 400 11.16 -1.89 -11.01
N VAL A 401 10.35 -1.63 -9.98
CA VAL A 401 9.29 -2.53 -9.53
C VAL A 401 8.32 -2.86 -10.67
N GLN A 402 7.85 -1.84 -11.41
CA GLN A 402 6.92 -2.07 -12.53
C GLN A 402 7.55 -2.91 -13.66
N ARG A 403 8.84 -2.71 -13.96
CA ARG A 403 9.53 -3.43 -15.04
C ARG A 403 9.83 -4.88 -14.70
N ILE A 404 10.08 -5.20 -13.44
CA ILE A 404 10.35 -6.58 -13.03
C ILE A 404 9.07 -7.37 -12.79
N LEU A 405 7.93 -6.71 -12.56
CA LEU A 405 6.66 -7.36 -12.24
C LEU A 405 6.25 -8.46 -13.25
N PRO A 406 6.42 -8.31 -14.58
CA PRO A 406 6.09 -9.37 -15.54
C PRO A 406 6.98 -10.61 -15.46
N LEU A 407 8.20 -10.50 -14.90
CA LEU A 407 9.19 -11.59 -14.85
C LEU A 407 8.73 -12.76 -13.97
N PRO A 408 9.26 -13.98 -14.20
CA PRO A 408 9.07 -15.11 -13.29
C PRO A 408 9.67 -14.81 -11.91
N LEU A 409 9.17 -15.49 -10.86
CA LEU A 409 9.55 -15.28 -9.47
C LEU A 409 11.07 -15.25 -9.25
N TYR A 410 11.80 -16.22 -9.79
CA TYR A 410 13.26 -16.27 -9.65
C TYR A 410 13.97 -15.05 -10.25
N GLY A 411 13.48 -14.52 -11.37
CA GLY A 411 14.00 -13.28 -11.96
C GLY A 411 13.75 -12.07 -11.07
N ARG A 412 12.56 -11.98 -10.45
CA ARG A 412 12.18 -10.90 -9.53
C ARG A 412 13.04 -10.93 -8.25
N ILE A 413 13.29 -12.12 -7.70
CA ILE A 413 14.19 -12.30 -6.55
C ILE A 413 15.63 -11.92 -6.92
N ALA A 414 16.16 -12.43 -8.04
CA ALA A 414 17.53 -12.15 -8.48
C ALA A 414 17.77 -10.64 -8.68
N LEU A 415 16.85 -9.94 -9.34
CA LEU A 415 16.98 -8.49 -9.55
C LEU A 415 16.80 -7.70 -8.24
N SER A 416 15.96 -8.18 -7.31
CA SER A 416 15.85 -7.58 -5.97
C SER A 416 17.16 -7.70 -5.20
N ILE A 417 17.85 -8.84 -5.28
CA ILE A 417 19.19 -9.04 -4.70
C ILE A 417 20.18 -8.02 -5.25
N VAL A 418 20.19 -7.79 -6.56
CA VAL A 418 21.10 -6.82 -7.20
C VAL A 418 20.92 -5.40 -6.66
N VAL A 419 19.68 -4.98 -6.38
CA VAL A 419 19.40 -3.65 -5.81
C VAL A 419 19.77 -3.57 -4.33
N LEU A 420 19.52 -4.64 -3.56
CA LEU A 420 19.70 -4.65 -2.10
C LEU A 420 21.15 -4.85 -1.67
N LEU A 421 21.93 -5.63 -2.41
CA LEU A 421 23.35 -5.91 -2.09
C LEU A 421 24.20 -4.64 -1.89
N PRO A 422 24.25 -3.69 -2.83
CA PRO A 422 25.08 -2.49 -2.66
C PRO A 422 24.60 -1.61 -1.49
N LEU A 423 23.28 -1.52 -1.29
CA LEU A 423 22.69 -0.79 -0.16
C LEU A 423 23.11 -1.41 1.18
N GLY A 424 22.82 -2.70 1.37
CA GLY A 424 23.15 -3.40 2.61
C GLY A 424 24.65 -3.39 2.90
N PHE A 425 25.48 -3.64 1.87
CA PHE A 425 26.94 -3.58 2.00
C PHE A 425 27.42 -2.22 2.52
N LEU A 426 26.98 -1.13 1.88
CA LEU A 426 27.38 0.22 2.26
C LEU A 426 26.78 0.66 3.61
N MET A 427 25.59 0.16 3.98
CA MET A 427 24.96 0.44 5.28
C MET A 427 25.67 -0.25 6.46
N GLY A 428 26.37 -1.38 6.22
CA GLY A 428 27.15 -2.08 7.24
C GLY A 428 28.48 -1.41 7.61
N VAL A 429 29.15 -0.77 6.64
CA VAL A 429 30.49 -0.16 6.83
C VAL A 429 30.56 0.86 7.98
N PRO A 430 29.63 1.83 8.10
CA PRO A 430 29.77 2.94 9.03
C PRO A 430 29.74 2.52 10.51
N PHE A 431 28.98 1.49 10.86
CA PHE A 431 28.79 1.09 12.25
C PHE A 431 30.10 0.56 12.86
N VAL A 432 30.72 -0.44 12.22
CA VAL A 432 31.99 -1.02 12.69
C VAL A 432 33.13 -0.01 12.60
N SER A 433 33.16 0.79 11.53
CA SER A 433 34.16 1.87 11.39
C SER A 433 34.02 2.90 12.51
N GLY A 434 32.81 3.35 12.84
CA GLY A 434 32.57 4.27 13.95
C GLY A 434 32.98 3.68 15.29
N LEU A 435 32.69 2.40 15.52
CA LEU A 435 33.06 1.70 16.74
C LEU A 435 34.58 1.58 16.91
N ALA A 436 35.31 1.27 15.84
CA ALA A 436 36.77 1.18 15.86
C ALA A 436 37.46 2.53 16.16
N HIS A 437 36.85 3.65 15.75
CA HIS A 437 37.32 4.99 16.14
C HIS A 437 37.01 5.29 17.62
N LEU A 438 35.81 4.90 18.07
CA LEU A 438 35.39 5.10 19.45
C LEU A 438 36.22 4.27 20.44
N GLU A 439 36.60 3.05 20.07
CA GLU A 439 37.48 2.18 20.87
C GLU A 439 38.85 2.84 21.15
N LYS A 440 39.42 3.52 20.15
CA LYS A 440 40.71 4.23 20.27
C LYS A 440 40.63 5.50 21.12
N GLN A 441 39.53 6.24 21.04
CA GLN A 441 39.41 7.56 21.66
C GLN A 441 38.67 7.55 23.01
N SER A 442 37.65 6.71 23.16
CA SER A 442 36.69 6.74 24.28
C SER A 442 35.90 5.43 24.36
N SER A 443 36.57 4.31 24.66
CA SER A 443 35.96 2.98 24.78
C SER A 443 34.78 2.92 25.77
N HIS A 444 34.78 3.78 26.80
CA HIS A 444 33.68 3.90 27.76
C HIS A 444 32.35 4.38 27.14
N LEU A 445 32.36 4.97 25.93
CA LEU A 445 31.16 5.41 25.22
C LEU A 445 30.54 4.33 24.33
N ILE A 446 31.16 3.15 24.20
CA ILE A 446 30.66 2.06 23.36
C ILE A 446 29.24 1.59 23.78
N PRO A 447 28.96 1.33 25.08
CA PRO A 447 27.61 0.98 25.50
C PRO A 447 26.59 2.09 25.19
N TRP A 448 27.02 3.35 25.27
CA TRP A 448 26.17 4.49 24.95
C TRP A 448 25.86 4.58 23.45
N ALA A 449 26.83 4.34 22.58
CA ALA A 449 26.65 4.27 21.13
C ALA A 449 25.63 3.20 20.72
N TRP A 450 25.69 2.01 21.33
CA TRP A 450 24.70 0.94 21.14
C TRP A 450 23.30 1.36 21.62
N ALA A 451 23.20 1.99 22.79
CA ALA A 451 21.92 2.45 23.34
C ALA A 451 21.27 3.53 22.45
N ILE A 452 22.05 4.50 21.96
CA ILE A 452 21.59 5.52 21.00
C ILE A 452 21.09 4.83 19.72
N ASN A 453 21.89 3.94 19.14
CA ASN A 453 21.52 3.26 17.90
C ASN A 453 20.20 2.50 18.05
N GLY A 454 20.08 1.67 19.09
CA GLY A 454 18.85 0.88 19.33
C GLY A 454 17.62 1.75 19.62
N ALA A 455 17.76 2.80 20.44
CA ALA A 455 16.65 3.70 20.74
C ALA A 455 16.16 4.46 19.50
N LEU A 456 17.08 4.98 18.68
CA LEU A 456 16.72 5.71 17.47
C LEU A 456 16.17 4.78 16.37
N SER A 457 16.59 3.51 16.31
CA SER A 457 15.99 2.49 15.44
C SER A 457 14.53 2.20 15.82
N GLY A 458 14.21 2.12 17.12
CA GLY A 458 12.83 1.93 17.58
C GLY A 458 11.91 3.09 17.22
N VAL A 459 12.39 4.33 17.43
CA VAL A 459 11.66 5.56 17.05
C VAL A 459 11.50 5.65 15.53
N SER A 460 12.55 5.36 14.76
CA SER A 460 12.52 5.46 13.30
C SER A 460 11.64 4.40 12.66
N GLY A 461 11.46 3.22 13.27
CA GLY A 461 10.52 2.21 12.78
C GLY A 461 9.08 2.73 12.72
N VAL A 462 8.64 3.43 13.77
CA VAL A 462 7.32 4.07 13.81
C VAL A 462 7.27 5.26 12.84
N LEU A 463 8.33 6.07 12.81
CA LEU A 463 8.42 7.23 11.93
C LEU A 463 8.38 6.83 10.45
N ALA A 464 9.02 5.71 10.08
CA ALA A 464 9.01 5.18 8.72
C ALA A 464 7.58 4.84 8.27
N ALA A 465 6.82 4.14 9.11
CA ALA A 465 5.42 3.84 8.84
C ALA A 465 4.57 5.13 8.71
N MET A 466 4.79 6.12 9.58
CA MET A 466 4.08 7.41 9.52
C MET A 466 4.39 8.20 8.25
N ILE A 467 5.66 8.28 7.84
CA ILE A 467 6.08 8.97 6.62
C ILE A 467 5.56 8.22 5.39
N ALA A 468 5.65 6.89 5.36
CA ALA A 468 5.15 6.08 4.26
C ALA A 468 3.64 6.27 4.07
N LEU A 469 2.87 6.27 5.16
CA LEU A 469 1.44 6.52 5.12
C LEU A 469 1.07 7.89 4.55
N SER A 470 1.76 8.95 4.98
CA SER A 470 1.42 10.32 4.64
C SER A 470 2.00 10.79 3.30
N LEU A 471 3.23 10.38 2.98
CA LEU A 471 4.02 10.90 1.87
C LEU A 471 4.57 9.82 0.92
N GLY A 472 4.36 8.53 1.23
CA GLY A 472 4.78 7.41 0.40
C GLY A 472 6.21 6.90 0.65
N PHE A 473 6.55 5.81 -0.02
CA PHE A 473 7.83 5.11 0.15
C PHE A 473 9.03 5.97 -0.26
N GLN A 474 8.91 6.77 -1.33
CA GLN A 474 10.00 7.61 -1.81
C GLN A 474 10.39 8.70 -0.81
N ALA A 475 9.40 9.34 -0.16
CA ALA A 475 9.67 10.34 0.88
C ALA A 475 10.35 9.71 2.10
N THR A 476 9.99 8.48 2.44
CA THR A 476 10.61 7.71 3.53
C THR A 476 12.08 7.41 3.22
N LEU A 477 12.36 6.89 2.02
CA LEU A 477 13.73 6.64 1.54
C LEU A 477 14.57 7.92 1.48
N PHE A 478 14.01 9.00 0.96
CA PHE A 478 14.66 10.30 0.91
C PHE A 478 15.03 10.81 2.31
N THR A 479 14.11 10.67 3.27
CA THR A 479 14.36 11.02 4.67
C THR A 479 15.49 10.18 5.27
N GLY A 480 15.54 8.87 5.00
CA GLY A 480 16.66 8.01 5.38
C GLY A 480 17.99 8.50 4.79
N GLY A 481 18.01 8.90 3.52
CA GLY A 481 19.19 9.49 2.87
C GLY A 481 19.65 10.80 3.53
N LEU A 482 18.73 11.69 3.90
CA LEU A 482 19.05 12.91 4.66
C LEU A 482 19.65 12.59 6.04
N ILE A 483 19.15 11.56 6.71
CA ILE A 483 19.70 11.13 8.01
C ILE A 483 21.11 10.56 7.85
N TYR A 484 21.39 9.80 6.78
CA TYR A 484 22.76 9.37 6.48
C TYR A 484 23.68 10.55 6.12
N MET A 485 23.14 11.63 5.55
CA MET A 485 23.90 12.87 5.36
C MET A 485 24.31 13.49 6.69
N VAL A 486 23.46 13.46 7.72
CA VAL A 486 23.82 13.86 9.09
C VAL A 486 24.96 12.98 9.63
N ALA A 487 24.91 11.65 9.41
CA ALA A 487 26.00 10.75 9.78
C ALA A 487 27.32 11.12 9.07
N TRP A 488 27.27 11.50 7.79
CA TRP A 488 28.46 11.92 7.04
C TRP A 488 29.12 13.21 7.57
N PHE A 489 28.31 14.17 8.04
CA PHE A 489 28.82 15.38 8.72
C PHE A 489 29.39 15.05 10.10
N ALA A 490 28.67 14.25 10.90
CA ALA A 490 29.11 13.82 12.23
C ALA A 490 30.40 12.99 12.19
N ALA A 491 30.57 12.17 11.14
CA ALA A 491 31.78 11.39 10.91
C ALA A 491 33.05 12.26 10.86
N ARG A 492 32.97 13.49 10.33
CA ARG A 492 34.12 14.42 10.30
C ARG A 492 34.62 14.76 11.70
N GLN A 493 33.70 14.95 12.63
CA GLN A 493 34.02 15.32 14.01
C GLN A 493 34.48 14.09 14.80
N LEU A 494 33.93 12.92 14.49
CA LEU A 494 34.34 11.64 15.09
C LEU A 494 35.75 11.23 14.68
N THR A 495 36.17 11.52 13.45
CA THR A 495 37.51 11.16 12.93
C THR A 495 38.56 12.26 13.11
N ARG A 496 38.19 13.44 13.63
CA ARG A 496 39.16 14.51 13.93
C ARG A 496 39.98 14.08 15.15
N GLN A 497 41.29 13.95 14.95
CA GLN A 497 42.29 13.75 16.00
C GLN A 497 42.55 15.05 16.75
#